data_AF-A0AAX3W7L9-F1
#
_entry.id   AF-A0AAX3W7L9-F1
#
_cell.length_a   1.000
_cell.length_b   1.000
_cell.length_c   1.000
_cell.angle_alpha   90.00
_cell.angle_beta   90.00
_cell.angle_gamma   90.00
#
_symmetry.space_group_name_H-M   'P 1'
#
loop_
_entity.id
_entity.type
_entity.pdbx_description
1 polymer ?
#
loop_
_entity_poly.entity_id
_entity_poly.type
_entity_poly.pdbx_seq_one_letter_code
_entity_poly.pdbx_strand_id
1 'polypeptide(L)'
;MDKYLHLIVNRFESYITFLDHFESTNEAATFINESFIYNEMNRVDHLLKHNKNLINNKRRDYELYFVELFHIYHNTKSSQHQFETMLFSLKNAIKALKETSHHHLQNQL
;
A
#
# COMPACT_ATOMS: atom_id res chain seq x y z
N MET A 1 4.02 -18.56 9.82
CA MET A 1 3.07 -17.80 8.98
C MET A 1 3.78 -16.51 8.59
N ASP A 2 3.39 -15.85 7.50
CA ASP A 2 3.41 -14.38 7.48
C ASP A 2 4.74 -13.62 7.28
N LYS A 3 5.92 -14.07 7.77
CA LYS A 3 7.15 -13.25 7.75
C LYS A 3 7.50 -12.67 6.38
N TYR A 4 7.44 -13.49 5.33
CA TYR A 4 7.74 -13.06 3.97
C TYR A 4 6.72 -12.04 3.45
N LEU A 5 5.44 -12.25 3.76
CA LEU A 5 4.38 -11.35 3.31
C LEU A 5 4.40 -10.03 4.08
N HIS A 6 4.54 -10.11 5.40
CA HIS A 6 4.75 -8.96 6.27
C HIS A 6 5.96 -8.14 5.83
N LEU A 7 7.07 -8.79 5.43
CA LEU A 7 8.23 -8.09 4.87
C LEU A 7 7.90 -7.35 3.56
N ILE A 8 7.14 -7.97 2.66
CA ILE A 8 6.74 -7.35 1.38
C ILE A 8 5.84 -6.14 1.64
N VAL A 9 4.84 -6.28 2.51
CA VAL A 9 3.90 -5.19 2.84
C VAL A 9 4.61 -4.06 3.59
N ASN A 10 5.41 -4.37 4.61
CA ASN A 10 6.20 -3.37 5.32
C ASN A 10 7.16 -2.62 4.39
N ARG A 11 7.75 -3.31 3.40
CA ARG A 11 8.61 -2.67 2.41
C ARG A 11 7.83 -1.67 1.56
N PHE A 12 6.64 -2.05 1.09
CA PHE A 12 5.76 -1.13 0.35
C PHE A 12 5.39 0.10 1.21
N GLU A 13 4.96 -0.09 2.44
CA GLU A 13 4.59 1.00 3.34
C GLU A 13 5.76 1.93 3.69
N SER A 14 6.95 1.34 3.86
CA SER A 14 8.19 2.10 4.07
C SER A 14 8.52 2.95 2.85
N TYR A 15 8.28 2.44 1.64
CA TYR A 15 8.41 3.24 0.43
C TYR A 15 7.44 4.39 0.40
N ILE A 16 6.15 4.15 0.67
CA ILE A 16 5.17 5.25 0.74
C ILE A 16 5.59 6.30 1.77
N THR A 17 6.10 5.90 2.93
CA THR A 17 6.61 6.87 3.93
C THR A 17 7.84 7.63 3.45
N PHE A 18 8.75 6.97 2.74
CA PHE A 18 9.96 7.59 2.19
C PHE A 18 9.63 8.67 1.16
N LEU A 19 8.55 8.50 0.39
CA LEU A 19 8.14 9.44 -0.65
C LEU A 19 7.77 10.84 -0.13
N ASP A 20 7.52 11.02 1.18
CA ASP A 20 7.34 12.35 1.80
C ASP A 20 8.53 13.29 1.61
N HIS A 21 9.72 12.76 1.32
CA HIS A 21 10.94 13.56 1.20
C HIS A 21 11.16 14.08 -0.23
N PHE A 22 10.27 13.78 -1.18
CA PHE A 22 10.37 14.24 -2.56
C PHE A 22 9.56 15.53 -2.77
N GLU A 23 10.17 16.47 -3.47
CA GLU A 23 9.45 17.63 -4.01
C GLU A 23 8.51 17.20 -5.12
N SER A 24 7.25 17.65 -5.06
CA SER A 24 6.17 17.21 -5.95
C SER A 24 6.31 17.65 -7.40
N THR A 25 7.23 18.58 -7.70
CA THR A 25 7.49 19.12 -9.04
C THR A 25 8.70 18.52 -9.74
N ASN A 26 9.44 17.63 -9.06
CA ASN A 26 10.60 16.97 -9.64
C ASN A 26 10.17 15.86 -10.63
N GLU A 27 10.92 15.63 -11.71
CA GLU A 27 10.72 14.49 -12.63
C GLU A 27 10.61 13.16 -11.89
N ALA A 28 11.30 13.03 -10.75
CA ALA A 28 11.17 11.88 -9.86
C ALA A 28 9.73 11.69 -9.34
N ALA A 29 9.03 12.76 -8.95
CA ALA A 29 7.65 12.69 -8.46
C ALA A 29 6.68 12.25 -9.57
N THR A 30 6.88 12.72 -10.80
CA THR A 30 6.13 12.27 -11.98
C THR A 30 6.34 10.78 -12.23
N PHE A 31 7.59 10.31 -12.29
CA PHE A 31 7.88 8.87 -12.46
C PHE A 31 7.29 8.01 -11.34
N ILE A 32 7.39 8.49 -10.09
CA ILE A 32 6.86 7.80 -8.93
C ILE A 32 5.34 7.63 -9.05
N ASN A 33 4.66 8.69 -9.47
CA ASN A 33 3.22 8.71 -9.67
C ASN A 33 2.75 7.84 -10.83
N GLU A 34 3.35 8.00 -12.00
CA GLU A 34 2.86 7.41 -13.24
C GLU A 34 3.09 5.90 -13.30
N SER A 35 4.14 5.42 -12.64
CA SER A 35 4.61 4.04 -12.83
C SER A 35 4.99 3.35 -11.53
N PHE A 36 5.79 3.98 -10.67
CA PHE A 36 6.41 3.26 -9.55
C PHE A 36 5.40 2.71 -8.54
N ILE A 37 4.50 3.56 -8.04
CA ILE A 37 3.53 3.17 -7.00
C ILE A 37 2.61 2.06 -7.52
N TYR A 38 2.09 2.21 -8.73
CA TYR A 38 1.24 1.21 -9.38
C TYR A 38 1.98 -0.13 -9.58
N ASN A 39 3.22 -0.09 -10.06
CA ASN A 39 4.03 -1.28 -10.28
C ASN A 39 4.33 -2.02 -8.96
N GLU A 40 4.63 -1.29 -7.89
CA GLU A 40 4.84 -1.91 -6.58
C GLU A 40 3.54 -2.50 -6.02
N MET A 41 2.40 -1.83 -6.15
CA MET A 41 1.10 -2.41 -5.76
C MET A 41 0.80 -3.71 -6.53
N ASN A 42 1.02 -3.72 -7.86
CA ASN A 42 0.84 -4.91 -8.69
C ASN A 42 1.80 -6.04 -8.30
N ARG A 43 3.05 -5.71 -7.98
CA ARG A 43 4.05 -6.68 -7.54
C ARG A 43 3.60 -7.36 -6.25
N VAL A 44 3.08 -6.62 -5.28
CA VAL A 44 2.59 -7.20 -4.03
C VAL A 44 1.33 -8.04 -4.25
N ASP A 45 0.35 -7.54 -5.02
CA ASP A 45 -0.86 -8.29 -5.38
C ASP A 45 -0.55 -9.62 -6.07
N HIS A 46 0.39 -9.63 -7.01
CA HIS A 46 0.83 -10.87 -7.67
C HIS A 46 1.48 -11.84 -6.67
N LEU A 47 2.35 -11.35 -5.79
CA LEU A 47 2.99 -12.18 -4.76
C LEU A 47 1.96 -12.77 -3.78
N LEU A 48 0.92 -12.02 -3.44
CA LEU A 48 -0.21 -12.49 -2.63
C LEU A 48 -0.97 -13.63 -3.32
N LYS A 49 -1.30 -13.43 -4.60
CA LYS A 49 -2.11 -14.39 -5.37
C LYS A 49 -1.41 -15.73 -5.58
N HIS A 50 -0.10 -15.70 -5.81
CA HIS A 50 0.68 -16.87 -6.21
C HIS A 50 1.36 -17.61 -5.06
N ASN A 51 1.36 -17.06 -3.85
CA ASN A 51 1.98 -17.71 -2.70
C ASN A 51 1.03 -18.75 -2.06
N LYS A 52 1.22 -20.02 -2.46
CA LYS A 52 0.43 -21.18 -2.04
C LYS A 52 0.52 -21.52 -0.54
N ASN A 53 1.47 -20.93 0.19
CA ASN A 53 1.70 -21.20 1.61
C ASN A 53 0.99 -20.19 2.54
N LEU A 54 0.21 -19.26 1.98
CA LEU A 54 -0.60 -18.33 2.76
C LEU A 54 -1.88 -19.00 3.25
N ILE A 55 -2.12 -18.88 4.57
CA ILE A 55 -3.36 -19.31 5.19
C ILE A 55 -4.49 -18.39 4.72
N ASN A 56 -5.59 -18.99 4.23
CA ASN A 56 -6.67 -18.32 3.50
C ASN A 56 -7.18 -17.01 4.14
N ASN A 57 -7.26 -16.95 5.48
CA ASN A 57 -7.83 -15.80 6.17
C ASN A 57 -6.94 -14.56 6.05
N LYS A 58 -5.63 -14.68 6.31
CA LYS A 58 -4.71 -13.53 6.21
C LYS A 58 -4.53 -13.06 4.77
N ARG A 59 -4.51 -14.00 3.82
CA ARG A 59 -4.44 -13.67 2.39
C ARG A 59 -5.58 -12.73 1.99
N ARG A 60 -6.80 -13.05 2.40
CA ARG A 60 -7.99 -12.25 2.10
C ARG A 60 -7.88 -10.84 2.67
N ASP A 61 -7.37 -10.70 3.90
CA ASP A 61 -7.19 -9.38 4.53
C ASP A 61 -6.20 -8.52 3.74
N TYR A 62 -5.09 -9.10 3.29
CA TYR A 62 -4.13 -8.39 2.44
C TYR A 62 -4.66 -8.11 1.03
N GLU A 63 -5.44 -9.01 0.43
CA GLU A 63 -6.09 -8.75 -0.87
C GLU A 63 -7.06 -7.55 -0.75
N LEU A 64 -7.88 -7.50 0.30
CA LEU A 64 -8.77 -6.36 0.57
C LEU A 64 -8.00 -5.07 0.82
N TYR A 65 -6.90 -5.14 1.59
CA TYR A 65 -5.99 -4.02 1.82
C TYR A 65 -5.48 -3.45 0.48
N PHE A 66 -4.99 -4.29 -0.44
CA PHE A 66 -4.47 -3.81 -1.72
C PHE A 66 -5.57 -3.29 -2.66
N VAL A 67 -6.77 -3.87 -2.64
CA VAL A 67 -7.92 -3.32 -3.39
C VAL A 67 -8.18 -1.87 -3.00
N GLU A 68 -8.19 -1.56 -1.70
CA GLU A 68 -8.40 -0.20 -1.22
C GLU A 68 -7.29 0.75 -1.67
N LEU A 69 -6.04 0.32 -1.59
CA LEU A 69 -4.90 1.12 -2.07
C LEU A 69 -4.95 1.37 -3.58
N PHE A 70 -5.39 0.39 -4.38
CA PHE A 70 -5.59 0.57 -5.82
C PHE A 70 -6.72 1.56 -6.14
N HIS A 71 -7.81 1.54 -5.37
CA HIS A 71 -8.88 2.55 -5.51
C HIS A 71 -8.34 3.95 -5.23
N ILE A 72 -7.55 4.12 -4.17
CA ILE A 72 -6.92 5.40 -3.84
C ILE A 72 -6.01 5.86 -4.97
N TYR A 73 -5.14 4.98 -5.49
CA TYR A 73 -4.28 5.29 -6.63
C TYR A 73 -5.12 5.79 -7.84
N HIS A 74 -6.16 5.05 -8.21
CA HIS A 74 -6.99 5.41 -9.36
C HIS A 74 -7.83 6.68 -9.16
N ASN A 75 -8.24 6.99 -7.94
CA ASN A 75 -9.00 8.21 -7.62
C ASN A 75 -8.11 9.45 -7.57
N THR A 76 -6.83 9.28 -7.23
CA THR A 76 -5.89 10.39 -7.07
C THR A 76 -5.06 10.66 -8.32
N LYS A 77 -4.93 9.68 -9.24
CA LYS A 77 -4.12 9.81 -10.47
C LYS A 77 -4.52 10.97 -11.40
N SER A 78 -5.75 11.45 -11.31
CA SER A 78 -6.27 12.53 -12.17
C SER A 78 -6.41 13.86 -11.43
N SER A 79 -5.91 13.98 -10.19
CA SER A 79 -6.00 15.23 -9.45
C SER A 79 -4.94 16.24 -9.92
N GLN A 80 -5.25 17.53 -9.75
CA GLN A 80 -4.32 18.62 -10.07
C GLN A 80 -3.00 18.55 -9.28
N HIS A 81 -3.06 17.99 -8.07
CA HIS A 81 -1.92 17.76 -7.18
C HIS A 81 -1.75 16.26 -6.97
N GLN A 82 -1.59 15.52 -8.08
CA GLN A 82 -1.60 14.05 -8.10
C GLN A 82 -0.67 13.44 -7.06
N PHE A 83 0.57 13.93 -6.98
CA PHE A 83 1.59 13.37 -6.08
C PHE A 83 1.21 13.54 -4.62
N GLU A 84 0.90 14.77 -4.22
CA GLU A 84 0.57 15.08 -2.82
C GLU A 84 -0.74 14.41 -2.41
N THR A 85 -1.75 14.44 -3.29
CA THR A 85 -3.07 13.84 -3.03
C THR A 85 -2.96 12.33 -2.88
N MET A 86 -2.19 11.68 -3.76
CA MET A 86 -1.99 10.24 -3.74
C MET A 86 -1.21 9.82 -2.50
N LEU A 87 -0.08 10.48 -2.23
CA LEU A 87 0.77 10.17 -1.10
C LEU A 87 0.03 10.35 0.24
N PHE A 88 -0.67 11.48 0.40
CA PHE A 88 -1.49 11.75 1.59
C PHE A 88 -2.57 10.67 1.80
N SER A 89 -3.32 10.35 0.74
CA SER A 89 -4.41 9.37 0.81
C SER A 89 -3.90 7.97 1.14
N LEU A 90 -2.81 7.53 0.50
CA LEU A 90 -2.21 6.22 0.74
C LEU A 90 -1.68 6.11 2.18
N LYS A 91 -1.00 7.14 2.69
CA LYS A 91 -0.50 7.15 4.08
C LYS A 91 -1.63 7.03 5.09
N ASN A 92 -2.70 7.79 4.90
CA ASN A 92 -3.85 7.76 5.81
C ASN A 92 -4.54 6.39 5.78
N ALA A 93 -4.70 5.79 4.61
CA ALA A 93 -5.25 4.45 4.48
C ALA A 93 -4.36 3.40 5.17
N ILE A 94 -3.05 3.43 4.92
CA ILE A 94 -2.08 2.54 5.59
C ILE A 94 -2.19 2.67 7.12
N LYS A 95 -2.25 3.91 7.63
CA LYS A 95 -2.39 4.17 9.08
C LYS A 95 -3.70 3.60 9.62
N ALA A 96 -4.83 3.90 9.00
CA ALA A 96 -6.15 3.44 9.43
C ALA A 96 -6.26 1.90 9.39
N LEU A 97 -5.70 1.27 8.36
CA LEU A 97 -5.70 -0.18 8.21
C LEU A 97 -4.83 -0.85 9.29
N LYS A 98 -3.70 -0.25 9.67
CA LYS A 98 -2.87 -0.72 10.80
C LYS A 98 -3.58 -0.59 12.14
N GLU A 99 -4.26 0.52 12.40
CA GLU A 99 -5.02 0.72 13.63
C GLU A 99 -6.17 -0.28 13.76
N THR A 100 -6.85 -0.59 12.66
CA THR A 100 -7.90 -1.62 12.59
C THR A 100 -7.33 -3.03 12.85
N SER A 101 -6.16 -3.32 12.30
CA SER A 101 -5.44 -4.59 12.49
C SER A 101 -4.94 -4.77 13.93
N HIS A 102 -4.45 -3.71 14.57
CA HIS A 102 -4.03 -3.71 15.96
C HIS A 102 -5.20 -3.87 16.93
N HIS A 103 -6.35 -3.26 16.66
CA HIS A 103 -7.57 -3.47 17.45
C HIS A 103 -8.10 -4.90 17.36
N HIS A 104 -7.96 -5.56 16.21
CA HIS A 104 -8.40 -6.95 16.05
C HIS A 104 -7.53 -7.96 16.83
N LEU A 105 -6.25 -7.64 17.07
CA LEU A 105 -5.33 -8.46 17.86
C LEU A 105 -5.45 -8.24 19.38
N GLN A 106 -5.88 -7.06 19.84
CA GLN A 106 -6.12 -6.80 21.26
C GLN A 106 -7.42 -7.42 21.78
N ASN A 107 -8.45 -7.53 20.94
CA ASN A 107 -9.74 -8.13 21.32
C ASN A 107 -9.74 -9.68 21.28
N GLN A 108 -8.57 -10.31 21.11
CA GLN A 108 -8.36 -11.77 21.14
C GLN A 108 -7.46 -12.22 22.29
N LEU A 109 -7.09 -11.31 23.21
CA LEU A 109 -6.41 -11.58 24.48
C LEU A 109 -7.37 -11.31 25.64
#